data_AF-A0A2D7HGB3-F1
#
_entry.id   AF-A0A2D7HGB3-F1
#
_cell.length_a   1.000
_cell.length_b   1.000
_cell.length_c   1.000
_cell.angle_alpha   90.00
_cell.angle_beta   90.00
_cell.angle_gamma   90.00
#
_symmetry.space_group_name_H-M   'P 1'
#
loop_
_entity.id
_entity.type
_entity.pdbx_description
1 polymer ?
#
loop_
_entity_poly.entity_id
_entity_poly.type
_entity_poly.pdbx_seq_one_letter_code
_entity_poly.pdbx_strand_id
1 'polypeptide(L)' 'MTRPKTKAPKYRYHVSGQAFVEFNGKRFYLGKFDTQKSRVKYHRLVTEYLASGLQTPDSETHLVDDSIKVSDLAAE' A
#
# COMPACT_ATOMS: atom_id res chain seq x y z
N MET A 1 -0.22 15.94 -25.70
CA MET A 1 0.54 14.67 -25.59
C MET A 1 0.06 13.91 -24.35
N THR A 2 -0.59 12.76 -24.52
CA THR A 2 -0.96 11.90 -23.38
C THR A 2 0.30 11.23 -22.86
N ARG A 3 0.68 11.51 -21.61
CA ARG A 3 1.86 10.89 -20.97
C ARG A 3 1.69 9.37 -21.03
N PRO A 4 2.64 8.60 -21.60
CA PRO A 4 2.53 7.15 -21.64
C PRO A 4 2.40 6.65 -20.19
N LYS A 5 1.28 5.97 -19.90
CA LYS A 5 1.08 5.34 -18.59
C LYS A 5 2.22 4.36 -18.39
N THR A 6 3.10 4.65 -17.44
CA THR A 6 4.17 3.74 -17.06
C THR A 6 3.52 2.45 -16.59
N LYS A 7 3.84 1.32 -17.25
CA LYS A 7 3.24 0.01 -16.95
C LYS A 7 3.48 -0.43 -15.50
N ALA A 8 4.62 -0.01 -14.95
CA ALA A 8 4.98 -0.23 -13.56
C ALA A 8 4.72 1.05 -12.74
N PRO A 9 3.86 1.00 -11.72
CA PRO A 9 3.68 2.11 -10.80
C PRO A 9 4.94 2.29 -9.94
N LYS A 10 5.25 3.53 -9.59
CA LYS A 10 6.49 3.85 -8.88
C LYS A 10 6.39 3.51 -7.41
N TYR A 11 7.44 2.89 -6.88
CA TYR A 11 7.69 2.82 -5.44
C TYR A 11 8.03 4.23 -4.92
N ARG A 12 7.22 4.76 -4.00
CA ARG A 12 7.35 6.13 -3.50
C ARG A 12 7.55 6.16 -1.99
N TYR A 13 8.25 7.19 -1.54
CA TYR A 13 8.42 7.51 -0.13
C TYR A 13 7.33 8.48 0.32
N HIS A 14 6.67 8.16 1.43
CA HIS A 14 5.78 9.06 2.16
C HIS A 14 6.57 9.76 3.27
N VAL A 15 6.24 11.03 3.53
CA VAL A 15 6.88 11.86 4.58
C VAL A 15 6.88 11.21 5.97
N SER A 16 5.89 10.35 6.26
CA SER A 16 5.83 9.58 7.52
C SER A 16 6.88 8.45 7.64
N GLY A 17 7.81 8.31 6.69
CA GLY A 17 8.79 7.21 6.69
C GLY A 17 8.29 5.89 6.10
N GLN A 18 7.10 5.90 5.49
CA GLN A 18 6.47 4.72 4.91
C GLN A 18 6.62 4.71 3.40
N ALA A 19 6.78 3.53 2.82
CA ALA A 19 6.68 3.33 1.40
C ALA A 19 5.24 3.14 0.97
N PHE A 20 4.90 3.71 -0.18
CA PHE A 20 3.61 3.49 -0.82
C PHE A 20 3.76 3.39 -2.33
N VAL A 21 2.76 2.77 -2.95
CA VAL A 21 2.59 2.69 -4.41
C VAL A 21 1.18 3.13 -4.75
N GLU A 22 1.01 3.79 -5.90
CA GLU A 22 -0.29 4.29 -6.34
C GLU A 22 -0.73 3.54 -7.60
N PHE A 23 -1.86 2.85 -7.52
CA PHE A 23 -2.48 2.12 -8.64
C PHE A 23 -3.79 2.81 -9.01
N ASN A 24 -3.93 3.30 -10.24
CA ASN A 24 -5.13 3.99 -10.74
C ASN A 24 -5.74 5.03 -9.76
N GLY A 25 -4.89 5.78 -9.04
CA GLY A 25 -5.33 6.80 -8.07
C GLY A 25 -5.62 6.27 -6.64
N LYS A 26 -5.51 4.96 -6.40
CA LYS A 26 -5.55 4.37 -5.06
C LYS A 26 -4.14 4.18 -4.50
N ARG A 27 -3.91 4.59 -3.25
CA ARG A 27 -2.61 4.48 -2.57
C ARG A 27 -2.55 3.25 -1.68
N PHE A 28 -1.49 2.47 -1.81
CA PHE A 28 -1.24 1.26 -1.03
C PHE A 28 0.04 1.43 -0.23
N TYR A 29 -0.08 1.37 1.09
CA TYR A 29 1.06 1.49 2.00
C TYR A 29 1.70 0.11 2.22
N LEU A 30 3.01 0.07 2.04
CA LEU A 30 3.81 -1.15 2.10
C LEU A 30 4.47 -1.34 3.47
N GLY A 31 4.43 -0.32 4.33
CA GLY A 31 5.15 -0.23 5.60
C GLY A 31 6.39 0.64 5.48
N LYS A 32 7.39 0.43 6.36
CA LYS A 32 8.61 1.25 6.41
C LYS A 32 9.37 1.24 5.07
N PHE A 33 9.74 2.43 4.59
CA PHE A 33 10.49 2.58 3.36
C PHE A 33 11.86 1.89 3.41
N ASP A 34 12.29 1.38 2.26
CA ASP A 34 13.57 0.69 2.04
C ASP A 34 13.76 -0.61 2.85
N THR A 35 12.67 -1.19 3.38
CA THR A 35 12.74 -2.50 4.03
C THR A 35 12.48 -3.64 3.04
N GLN A 36 13.09 -4.80 3.29
CA GLN A 36 12.84 -6.00 2.49
C GLN A 36 11.35 -6.37 2.46
N LYS A 37 10.65 -6.23 3.59
CA LYS A 37 9.20 -6.45 3.68
C LYS A 37 8.44 -5.52 2.73
N SER A 38 8.80 -4.25 2.69
CA SER A 38 8.18 -3.26 1.80
C SER A 38 8.43 -3.57 0.32
N ARG A 39 9.66 -3.97 -0.03
CA ARG A 39 10.02 -4.35 -1.40
C ARG A 39 9.29 -5.61 -1.85
N VAL A 40 9.21 -6.64 -1.01
CA VAL A 40 8.47 -7.88 -1.30
C VAL A 40 6.99 -7.59 -1.52
N LYS A 41 6.35 -6.77 -0.67
CA LYS A 41 4.95 -6.34 -0.87
C LYS A 41 4.77 -5.57 -2.18
N TYR A 42 5.69 -4.65 -2.49
CA TYR A 42 5.67 -3.92 -3.77
C TYR A 42 5.70 -4.89 -4.96
N HIS A 43 6.65 -5.83 -4.98
CA HIS A 43 6.75 -6.81 -6.05
C HIS A 43 5.48 -7.66 -6.18
N ARG A 44 4.92 -8.11 -5.06
CA ARG A 44 3.68 -8.91 -5.06
C ARG A 44 2.51 -8.13 -5.68
N LEU A 45 2.30 -6.87 -5.26
CA LEU A 45 1.24 -6.01 -5.77
C LEU A 45 1.45 -5.65 -7.24
N VAL A 46 2.69 -5.40 -7.67
CA VAL A 46 2.98 -5.11 -9.08
C VAL A 46 2.72 -6.34 -9.95
N THR A 47 3.12 -7.54 -9.51
CA THR A 47 2.83 -8.78 -10.25
C THR A 47 1.32 -9.01 -10.37
N GLU A 48 0.57 -8.81 -9.28
CA GLU A 48 -0.89 -8.92 -9.28
C GLU A 48 -1.54 -7.88 -10.20
N TYR A 49 -1.07 -6.64 -10.15
CA TYR A 49 -1.54 -5.55 -11.03
C TYR A 49 -1.30 -5.86 -12.52
N LEU A 50 -0.15 -6.43 -12.84
CA LEU A 50 0.18 -6.82 -14.22
C LEU A 50 -0.64 -8.04 -14.67
N ALA A 51 -0.82 -9.04 -13.79
CA ALA A 51 -1.61 -10.23 -14.09
C ALA A 51 -3.10 -9.92 -14.29
N SER A 52 -3.67 -9.02 -13.50
CA SER A 52 -5.07 -8.57 -13.60
C SER A 52 -5.30 -7.53 -14.71
N GLY A 53 -4.32 -7.30 -15.59
CA GLY A 53 -4.49 -6.40 -16.74
C GLY A 53 -4.60 -4.91 -16.36
N LEU A 54 -3.79 -4.45 -15.40
CA LEU A 54 -3.76 -3.07 -14.89
C LEU A 54 -4.97 -2.70 -14.01
N GLN A 55 -5.66 -3.69 -13.44
CA GLN A 55 -6.69 -3.47 -12.43
C GLN A 55 -6.08 -3.27 -11.06
N THR A 56 -6.66 -2.37 -10.25
CA THR A 56 -6.18 -2.11 -8.89
C THR A 56 -6.25 -3.39 -8.06
N PRO A 57 -5.15 -3.84 -7.44
CA PRO A 57 -5.19 -4.99 -6.55
C PRO A 57 -6.15 -4.69 -5.39
N ASP A 58 -7.03 -5.64 -5.06
CA ASP A 58 -7.93 -5.56 -3.90
C ASP A 58 -7.19 -5.90 -2.60
N SER A 59 -5.90 -5.58 -2.53
CA SER A 59 -5.11 -5.79 -1.33
C SER A 59 -5.38 -4.62 -0.37
N GLU A 60 -6.51 -4.71 0.32
CA GLU A 60 -6.83 -4.09 1.62
C GLU A 60 -6.23 -2.69 1.80
N THR A 61 -6.95 -1.69 1.29
CA THR A 61 -6.73 -0.31 1.72
C THR A 61 -7.11 -0.24 3.18
N HIS A 62 -6.11 -0.20 4.07
CA HIS A 62 -6.15 0.36 5.43
C HIS A 62 -7.59 0.64 5.92
N LEU A 63 -8.34 -0.41 6.26
CA LEU A 63 -9.22 -0.28 7.40
C LEU A 63 -8.25 -0.41 8.56
N VAL A 64 -7.83 0.74 9.08
CA VAL A 64 -7.59 0.86 10.52
C VAL A 64 -8.91 0.53 11.23
N ASP A 65 -9.34 -0.72 11.15
CA ASP A 65 -10.10 -1.39 12.18
C ASP A 65 -9.08 -2.24 12.97
N ASP A 66 -7.96 -1.60 13.34
CA ASP A 66 -7.59 -1.69 14.74
C ASP A 66 -8.76 -1.06 15.50
N SER A 67 -9.84 -1.83 15.68
CA SER A 67 -10.67 -1.73 16.87
C SER A 67 -9.69 -1.91 18.01
N ILE A 68 -9.08 -0.78 18.42
CA ILE A 68 -8.42 -0.70 19.70
C ILE A 68 -9.56 -0.87 20.70
N LYS A 69 -9.89 -2.12 21.01
CA LYS A 69 -10.48 -2.45 22.31
C LYS A 69 -9.35 -2.24 23.31
N VAL A 70 -9.06 -0.96 23.60
CA VAL A 70 -8.46 -0.61 24.87
C VAL A 70 -9.49 -1.09 25.87
N SER A 71 -9.23 -2.23 26.49
CA SER A 71 -9.94 -2.64 27.68
C SER A 71 -9.81 -1.50 28.67
N ASP A 72 -10.87 -0.72 28.88
CA ASP A 72 -10.93 0.24 29.98
C ASP A 72 -11.03 -0.58 31.27
N LEU A 73 -9.85 -0.87 31.82
CA LEU A 73 -9.63 -1.33 33.18
C LEU A 73 -9.46 -0.06 34.04
N ALA A 74 -10.58 0.51 34.48
CA ALA A 74 -10.65 1.48 35.58
C ALA A 74 -11.83 1.01 36.46
N ALA A 75 -11.56 0.28 37.54
CA ALA A 75 -11.43 0.84 38.89
C ALA A 75 -12.65 1.66 39.33
N GLU A 76 -13.59 0.98 40.01
CA GLU A 76 -14.22 1.48 41.25
C GLU A 76 -14.59 0.28 42.14
#